data_AF-A0A7M4EHT8-F1
#
_entry.id   AF-A0A7M4EHT8-F1
#
_cell.length_a   1.000
_cell.length_b   1.000
_cell.length_c   1.000
_cell.angle_alpha   90.00
_cell.angle_beta   90.00
_cell.angle_gamma   90.00
#
_symmetry.space_group_name_H-M   'P 1'
#
loop_
_entity.id
_entity.type
_entity.pdbx_description
1 polymer ?
#
loop_
_entity_poly.entity_id
_entity_poly.type
_entity_poly.pdbx_seq_one_letter_code
_entity_poly.pdbx_strand_id
1 'polypeptide(L)'
;MDPSALKWACWCFHIALEAALNCCVSMYRASSQTFSCCKSGSPAQASPSLMALLCPKEFQVKMESLQQRREELEHKEEQLKEAFFKFDKFLKENDAKRHRALHKASREQLQAAQSNVEAIRLRQEIAQLLRERDRLQRHLEANDIFRSYLQTVIEKTEQFQEIKEMIDRVRTLVATQAVLVQRELGSREQVEEEHARLQQYLEESNNKVLQCNNRLAELQTQLEQAQVQVHQSESKWTEIQTTAAKKTLELGQIKMAVLNLFQMATKQMKLQVDIPLEDTEAQLDTVRVLLCMTDLSDILADLRKGGPLPTPQTLPPATT
;
A
#
# COMPACT_ATOMS: atom_id res chain seq x y z
N MET A 1 -14.55 48.88 49.87
CA MET A 1 -14.38 49.09 51.33
C MET A 1 -14.95 50.46 51.64
N ASP A 2 -16.00 50.48 52.46
CA ASP A 2 -16.88 51.65 52.63
C ASP A 2 -16.18 52.80 53.38
N PRO A 3 -16.05 54.01 52.78
CA PRO A 3 -15.46 55.20 53.43
C PRO A 3 -16.20 55.61 54.71
N SER A 4 -17.45 55.19 54.83
CA SER A 4 -18.35 55.38 55.97
C SER A 4 -17.83 54.65 57.22
N ALA A 5 -17.30 53.43 57.06
CA ALA A 5 -16.86 52.60 58.19
C ALA A 5 -15.59 53.14 58.86
N LEU A 6 -14.68 53.75 58.09
CA LEU A 6 -13.51 54.43 58.66
C LEU A 6 -13.91 55.71 59.41
N LYS A 7 -14.90 56.47 58.92
CA LYS A 7 -15.41 57.66 59.63
C LYS A 7 -16.07 57.28 60.95
N TRP A 8 -16.82 56.18 61.00
CA TRP A 8 -17.41 55.65 62.24
C TRP A 8 -16.36 55.16 63.24
N ALA A 9 -15.32 54.45 62.77
CA ALA A 9 -14.22 54.02 63.64
C ALA A 9 -13.42 55.21 64.19
N CYS A 10 -13.17 56.24 63.38
CA CYS A 10 -12.46 57.44 63.78
C CYS A 10 -13.29 58.28 64.78
N TRP A 11 -14.61 58.37 64.58
CA TRP A 11 -15.53 59.05 65.50
C TRP A 11 -15.62 58.33 66.86
N CYS A 12 -15.71 56.99 66.87
CA CYS A 12 -15.67 56.21 68.11
C CYS A 12 -14.34 56.35 68.85
N PHE A 13 -13.21 56.41 68.14
CA PHE A 13 -11.89 56.62 68.74
C PHE A 13 -11.74 58.03 69.30
N HIS A 14 -12.28 59.04 68.63
CA HIS A 14 -12.26 60.44 69.09
C HIS A 14 -13.10 60.63 70.36
N ILE A 15 -14.29 60.02 70.44
CA ILE A 15 -15.14 60.03 71.64
C ILE A 15 -14.47 59.30 72.81
N ALA A 16 -13.81 58.17 72.56
CA ALA A 16 -13.07 57.45 73.59
C ALA A 16 -11.88 58.27 74.12
N LEU A 17 -11.19 59.01 73.25
CA LEU A 17 -10.07 59.88 73.62
C LEU A 17 -10.53 61.12 74.40
N GLU A 18 -11.66 61.73 74.02
CA GLU A 18 -12.28 62.84 74.76
C GLU A 18 -12.77 62.40 76.15
N ALA A 19 -13.36 61.21 76.25
CA ALA A 19 -13.78 60.64 77.53
C ALA A 19 -12.57 60.35 78.45
N ALA A 20 -11.46 59.85 77.90
CA ALA A 20 -10.22 59.61 78.64
C ALA A 20 -9.54 60.92 79.10
N LEU A 21 -9.48 61.93 78.24
CA LEU A 21 -8.94 63.26 78.57
C LEU A 21 -9.77 63.97 79.65
N ASN A 22 -11.10 63.91 79.58
CA ASN A 22 -11.98 64.48 80.60
C ASN A 22 -11.86 63.75 81.94
N CYS A 23 -11.63 62.44 81.94
CA CYS A 23 -11.41 61.67 83.16
C CYS A 23 -10.05 62.01 83.81
N CYS A 24 -8.99 62.21 83.00
CA CYS A 24 -7.69 62.68 83.49
C CYS A 24 -7.73 64.12 84.03
N VAL A 25 -8.43 65.05 83.36
CA VAL A 25 -8.58 66.44 83.84
C VAL A 25 -9.42 66.49 85.12
N SER A 26 -10.44 65.63 85.25
CA SER A 26 -11.23 65.47 86.48
C SER A 26 -10.39 64.99 87.66
N MET A 27 -9.55 63.96 87.47
CA MET A 27 -8.62 63.48 88.49
C MET A 27 -7.55 64.53 88.86
N TYR A 28 -7.05 65.31 87.89
CA TYR A 28 -6.06 66.37 88.16
C TYR A 28 -6.67 67.59 88.89
N ARG A 29 -7.94 67.95 88.61
CA ARG A 29 -8.67 68.97 89.38
C ARG A 29 -8.97 68.52 90.81
N ALA A 30 -9.32 67.26 91.02
CA ALA A 30 -9.56 66.71 92.36
C ALA A 30 -8.28 66.69 93.23
N SER A 31 -7.11 66.42 92.63
CA SER A 31 -5.81 66.50 93.32
C SER A 31 -5.33 67.94 93.58
N SER A 32 -5.66 68.91 92.71
CA SER A 32 -5.22 70.31 92.89
C SER A 32 -6.09 71.09 93.90
N GLN A 33 -7.38 70.78 94.02
CA GLN A 33 -8.25 71.41 95.04
C GLN A 33 -7.98 70.94 96.47
N THR A 34 -7.35 69.77 96.64
CA THR A 34 -6.93 69.26 97.96
C THR A 34 -5.54 69.73 98.37
N PHE A 35 -4.67 70.15 97.43
CA PHE A 35 -3.31 70.63 97.73
C PHE A 35 -3.21 72.16 97.98
N SER A 36 -4.22 72.95 97.60
CA SER A 36 -4.23 74.41 97.77
C SER A 36 -4.66 74.90 99.16
N CYS A 37 -5.10 74.03 100.08
CA CYS A 37 -5.57 74.44 101.41
C CYS A 37 -4.50 74.32 102.54
N CYS A 38 -3.29 73.85 102.24
CA CYS A 38 -2.24 73.58 103.26
C CYS A 38 -0.97 74.43 103.15
N LYS A 39 -0.96 75.53 102.37
CA LYS A 39 0.23 76.40 102.20
C LYS A 39 -0.10 77.89 102.27
N SER A 40 -0.64 78.35 103.39
CA SER A 40 -0.44 79.73 103.88
C SER A 40 -0.90 79.84 105.33
N GLY A 41 0.05 80.04 106.24
CA GLY A 41 -0.19 80.12 107.69
C GLY A 41 1.14 80.24 108.42
N SER A 42 1.68 81.46 108.41
CA SER A 42 2.95 81.86 109.03
C SER A 42 2.90 81.76 110.58
N PRO A 43 4.04 81.65 111.27
CA PRO A 43 4.12 81.51 112.72
C PRO A 43 4.16 82.87 113.41
N ALA A 44 3.30 83.14 114.39
CA ALA A 44 3.51 84.21 115.36
C ALA A 44 2.63 84.05 116.62
N GLN A 45 3.31 83.76 117.73
CA GLN A 45 3.14 84.37 119.06
C GLN A 45 1.73 84.54 119.64
N ALA A 46 1.40 83.71 120.63
CA ALA A 46 0.68 84.11 121.83
C ALA A 46 1.19 83.28 123.02
N SER A 47 1.85 83.93 123.98
CA SER A 47 2.09 83.41 125.34
C SER A 47 0.90 83.80 126.25
N PRO A 48 0.85 83.38 127.52
CA PRO A 48 0.28 82.12 127.99
C PRO A 48 -0.95 82.32 128.90
N SER A 49 -1.58 81.21 129.29
CA SER A 49 -2.56 81.07 130.38
C SER A 49 -4.01 81.48 130.08
N LEU A 50 -4.87 80.47 129.90
CA LEU A 50 -5.99 80.21 130.82
C LEU A 50 -6.63 78.85 130.50
N MET A 51 -6.40 77.88 131.39
CA MET A 51 -7.34 76.86 131.86
C MET A 51 -8.36 76.31 130.85
N ALA A 52 -8.22 75.04 130.48
CA ALA A 52 -8.92 73.97 131.21
C ALA A 52 -8.79 72.62 130.49
N LEU A 53 -8.46 71.60 131.28
CA LEU A 53 -8.57 70.18 131.00
C LEU A 53 -9.71 69.81 130.03
N LEU A 54 -9.37 69.18 128.89
CA LEU A 54 -10.16 68.11 128.27
C LEU A 54 -9.21 67.06 127.65
N CYS A 55 -8.96 66.03 128.45
CA CYS A 55 -8.49 64.67 128.16
C CYS A 55 -7.46 64.41 127.02
N PRO A 56 -6.24 63.90 127.34
CA PRO A 56 -5.44 63.08 126.42
C PRO A 56 -6.25 62.00 125.69
N LYS A 57 -7.35 61.56 126.31
CA LYS A 57 -8.32 60.62 125.75
C LYS A 57 -9.00 61.11 124.46
N GLU A 58 -9.24 62.41 124.25
CA GLU A 58 -9.91 62.89 123.03
C GLU A 58 -9.00 62.88 121.80
N PHE A 59 -7.71 63.22 121.98
CA PHE A 59 -6.70 63.11 120.93
C PHE A 59 -6.39 61.63 120.61
N GLN A 60 -6.29 60.80 121.65
CA GLN A 60 -6.13 59.35 121.55
C GLN A 60 -7.26 58.71 120.73
N VAL A 61 -8.52 59.05 121.03
CA VAL A 61 -9.71 58.53 120.30
C VAL A 61 -9.71 58.94 118.82
N LYS A 62 -9.30 60.17 118.49
CA LYS A 62 -9.19 60.62 117.08
C LYS A 62 -8.05 59.92 116.34
N MET A 63 -6.92 59.68 117.00
CA MET A 63 -5.79 58.95 116.40
C MET A 63 -6.15 57.49 116.14
N GLU A 64 -6.83 56.84 117.10
CA GLU A 64 -7.35 55.48 116.97
C GLU A 64 -8.38 55.37 115.84
N SER A 65 -9.29 56.35 115.69
CA SER A 65 -10.25 56.40 114.59
C SER A 65 -9.58 56.56 113.22
N LEU A 66 -8.53 57.39 113.11
CA LEU A 66 -7.78 57.55 111.86
C LEU A 66 -6.95 56.30 111.54
N GLN A 67 -6.42 55.61 112.55
CA GLN A 67 -5.72 54.35 112.38
C GLN A 67 -6.67 53.25 111.88
N GLN A 68 -7.84 53.09 112.50
CA GLN A 68 -8.89 52.19 112.04
C GLN A 68 -9.31 52.50 110.60
N ARG A 69 -9.48 53.79 110.25
CA ARG A 69 -9.81 54.22 108.89
C ARG A 69 -8.72 53.85 107.88
N ARG A 70 -7.43 53.92 108.26
CA ARG A 70 -6.30 53.51 107.41
C ARG A 70 -6.30 52.00 107.20
N GLU A 71 -6.47 51.22 108.27
CA GLU A 71 -6.54 49.76 108.21
C GLU A 71 -7.75 49.29 107.38
N GLU A 72 -8.91 49.95 107.49
CA GLU A 72 -10.08 49.67 106.65
C GLU A 72 -9.84 49.99 105.16
N LEU A 73 -9.14 51.09 104.87
CA LEU A 73 -8.82 51.48 103.49
C LEU A 73 -7.79 50.52 102.88
N GLU A 74 -6.79 50.10 103.65
CA GLU A 74 -5.80 49.11 103.23
C GLU A 74 -6.46 47.76 102.98
N HIS A 75 -7.37 47.31 103.86
CA HIS A 75 -8.13 46.08 103.65
C HIS A 75 -9.03 46.15 102.40
N LYS A 76 -9.68 47.29 102.15
CA LYS A 76 -10.46 47.51 100.92
C LYS A 76 -9.57 47.53 99.67
N GLU A 77 -8.38 48.12 99.76
CA GLU A 77 -7.40 48.12 98.67
C GLU A 77 -6.92 46.69 98.35
N GLU A 78 -6.63 45.88 99.37
CA GLU A 78 -6.28 44.47 99.20
C GLU A 78 -7.42 43.66 98.56
N GLN A 79 -8.66 43.84 99.02
CA GLN A 79 -9.83 43.19 98.42
C GLN A 79 -10.00 43.58 96.94
N LEU A 80 -9.79 44.85 96.60
CA LEU A 80 -9.83 45.33 95.22
C LEU A 80 -8.69 44.73 94.37
N LYS A 81 -7.48 44.63 94.91
CA LYS A 81 -6.34 43.97 94.23
C LYS A 81 -6.64 42.50 93.97
N GLU A 82 -7.17 41.77 94.96
CA GLU A 82 -7.57 40.37 94.78
C GLU A 82 -8.68 40.20 93.75
N ALA A 83 -9.70 41.06 93.79
CA ALA A 83 -10.78 41.05 92.81
C ALA A 83 -10.23 41.32 91.40
N PHE A 84 -9.33 42.28 91.26
CA PHE A 84 -8.64 42.59 90.00
C PHE A 84 -7.87 41.37 89.47
N PHE A 85 -7.07 40.70 90.30
CA PHE A 85 -6.35 39.49 89.88
C PHE A 85 -7.31 38.35 89.47
N LYS A 86 -8.44 38.18 90.17
CA LYS A 86 -9.47 37.19 89.81
C LYS A 86 -10.12 37.54 88.47
N PHE A 87 -10.44 38.81 88.22
CA PHE A 87 -11.00 39.26 86.94
C PHE A 87 -10.00 39.13 85.80
N ASP A 88 -8.75 39.55 85.98
CA ASP A 88 -7.70 39.40 84.95
C ASP A 88 -7.46 37.93 84.59
N LYS A 89 -7.42 37.04 85.60
CA LYS A 89 -7.34 35.59 85.37
C LYS A 89 -8.57 35.07 84.61
N PHE A 90 -9.77 35.51 84.98
CA PHE A 90 -11.00 35.12 84.28
C PHE A 90 -11.01 35.58 82.82
N LEU A 91 -10.59 36.81 82.54
CA LEU A 91 -10.49 37.36 81.19
C LEU A 91 -9.50 36.54 80.34
N LYS A 92 -8.30 36.27 80.88
CA LYS A 92 -7.29 35.43 80.20
C LYS A 92 -7.80 34.02 79.91
N GLU A 93 -8.49 33.39 80.86
CA GLU A 93 -9.09 32.07 80.65
C GLU A 93 -10.24 32.08 79.64
N ASN A 94 -11.08 33.12 79.66
CA ASN A 94 -12.17 33.30 78.70
C ASN A 94 -11.63 33.52 77.28
N ASP A 95 -10.64 34.40 77.13
CA ASP A 95 -9.97 34.63 75.86
C ASP A 95 -9.29 33.36 75.34
N ALA A 96 -8.63 32.58 76.21
CA ALA A 96 -8.07 31.29 75.83
C ALA A 96 -9.15 30.28 75.40
N LYS A 97 -10.32 30.24 76.07
CA LYS A 97 -11.46 29.39 75.66
C LYS A 97 -12.03 29.84 74.32
N ARG A 98 -12.24 31.15 74.13
CA ARG A 98 -12.71 31.74 72.88
C ARG A 98 -11.75 31.44 71.73
N HIS A 99 -10.45 31.63 71.95
CA HIS A 99 -9.42 31.35 70.95
C HIS A 99 -9.40 29.87 70.55
N ARG A 100 -9.46 28.94 71.52
CA ARG A 100 -9.56 27.49 71.23
C ARG A 100 -10.83 27.14 70.46
N ALA A 101 -11.97 27.72 70.84
CA ALA A 101 -13.25 27.48 70.17
C ALA A 101 -13.21 27.98 68.71
N LEU A 102 -12.67 29.18 68.47
CA LEU A 102 -12.50 29.74 67.12
C LEU A 102 -11.55 28.89 66.27
N HIS A 103 -10.41 28.46 66.82
CA HIS A 103 -9.49 27.57 66.09
C HIS A 103 -10.07 26.20 65.80
N LYS A 104 -10.90 25.65 66.69
CA LYS A 104 -11.60 24.38 66.44
C LYS A 104 -12.63 24.55 65.33
N ALA A 105 -13.48 25.58 65.41
CA ALA A 105 -14.47 25.89 64.38
C ALA A 105 -13.83 26.13 63.02
N SER A 106 -12.74 26.90 62.95
CA SER A 106 -12.02 27.15 61.70
C SER A 106 -11.40 25.88 61.10
N ARG A 107 -10.83 25.00 61.93
CA ARG A 107 -10.29 23.70 61.47
C ARG A 107 -11.40 22.79 60.93
N GLU A 108 -12.53 22.71 61.63
CA GLU A 108 -13.68 21.92 61.19
C GLU A 108 -14.28 22.47 59.89
N GLN A 109 -14.37 23.79 59.74
CA GLN A 109 -14.82 24.43 58.49
C GLN A 109 -13.89 24.09 57.31
N LEU A 110 -12.57 24.14 57.52
CA LEU A 110 -11.61 23.78 56.48
C LEU A 110 -11.71 22.30 56.09
N GLN A 111 -11.80 21.41 57.08
CA GLN A 111 -11.96 19.97 56.85
C GLN A 111 -13.27 19.66 56.12
N ALA A 112 -14.37 20.30 56.53
CA ALA A 112 -15.66 20.16 55.85
C ALA A 112 -15.59 20.68 54.41
N ALA A 113 -14.91 21.79 54.15
CA ALA A 113 -14.73 22.32 52.80
C ALA A 113 -13.91 21.36 51.92
N GLN A 114 -12.82 20.80 52.44
CA GLN A 114 -12.00 19.80 51.72
C GLN A 114 -12.82 18.54 51.40
N SER A 115 -13.50 17.98 52.40
CA SER A 115 -14.36 16.80 52.21
C SER A 115 -15.51 17.08 51.22
N ASN A 116 -16.10 18.28 51.24
CA ASN A 116 -17.14 18.66 50.27
C ASN A 116 -16.61 18.71 48.84
N VAL A 117 -15.41 19.22 48.62
CA VAL A 117 -14.78 19.23 47.27
C VAL A 117 -14.55 17.81 46.78
N GLU A 118 -14.02 16.94 47.63
CA GLU A 118 -13.82 15.52 47.29
C GLU A 118 -15.14 14.81 47.02
N ALA A 119 -16.16 15.04 47.84
CA ALA A 119 -17.50 14.48 47.63
C ALA A 119 -18.11 14.93 46.29
N ILE A 120 -17.90 16.19 45.88
CA ILE A 120 -18.34 16.68 44.57
C ILE A 120 -17.59 15.99 43.44
N ARG A 121 -16.26 15.85 43.55
CA ARG A 121 -15.44 15.14 42.55
C ARG A 121 -15.89 13.70 42.37
N LEU A 122 -16.03 12.95 43.46
CA LEU A 122 -16.48 11.55 43.42
C LEU A 122 -17.90 11.43 42.85
N ARG A 123 -18.81 12.35 43.19
CA ARG A 123 -20.16 12.36 42.59
C ARG A 123 -20.12 12.59 41.08
N GLN A 124 -19.23 13.45 40.59
CA GLN A 124 -19.05 13.68 39.15
C GLN A 124 -18.49 12.43 38.46
N GLU A 125 -17.52 11.76 39.07
CA GLU A 125 -16.93 10.52 38.55
C GLU A 125 -17.96 9.39 38.48
N ILE A 126 -18.75 9.19 39.55
CA ILE A 126 -19.87 8.23 39.55
C ILE A 126 -20.85 8.55 38.42
N ALA A 127 -21.21 9.83 38.23
CA ALA A 127 -22.10 10.22 37.16
C ALA A 127 -21.52 9.95 35.75
N GLN A 128 -20.21 10.08 35.57
CA GLN A 128 -19.54 9.74 34.31
C GLN A 128 -19.55 8.23 34.07
N LEU A 129 -19.14 7.44 35.06
CA LEU A 129 -19.12 5.97 34.98
C LEU A 129 -20.53 5.40 34.72
N LEU A 130 -21.56 5.97 35.35
CA LEU A 130 -22.94 5.55 35.10
C LEU A 130 -23.37 5.82 33.65
N ARG A 131 -22.99 6.95 33.06
CA ARG A 131 -23.27 7.24 31.65
C ARG A 131 -22.54 6.28 30.71
N GLU A 132 -21.29 5.94 31.01
CA GLU A 132 -20.52 4.97 30.22
C GLU A 132 -21.14 3.58 30.31
N ARG A 133 -21.51 3.14 31.51
CA ARG A 133 -22.24 1.89 31.72
C ARG A 133 -23.55 1.87 30.94
N ASP A 134 -24.35 2.94 31.00
CA ASP A 134 -25.62 3.03 30.25
C ASP A 134 -25.39 2.98 28.74
N ARG A 135 -24.32 3.63 28.24
CA ARG A 135 -23.94 3.59 26.83
C ARG A 135 -23.57 2.16 26.41
N LEU A 136 -22.70 1.50 27.17
CA LEU A 136 -22.28 0.13 26.90
C LEU A 136 -23.46 -0.84 26.98
N GLN A 137 -24.34 -0.67 27.96
CA GLN A 137 -25.53 -1.47 28.12
C GLN A 137 -26.48 -1.34 26.92
N ARG A 138 -26.70 -0.13 26.41
CA ARG A 138 -27.45 0.07 25.15
C ARG A 138 -26.81 -0.64 23.96
N HIS A 139 -25.48 -0.65 23.86
CA HIS A 139 -24.78 -1.41 22.82
C HIS A 139 -24.96 -2.93 23.00
N LEU A 140 -24.96 -3.44 24.22
CA LEU A 140 -25.23 -4.87 24.47
C LEU A 140 -26.67 -5.24 24.11
N GLU A 141 -27.64 -4.44 24.53
CA GLU A 141 -29.06 -4.64 24.22
C GLU A 141 -29.31 -4.59 22.71
N ALA A 142 -28.69 -3.64 21.99
CA ALA A 142 -28.78 -3.57 20.53
C ALA A 142 -28.18 -4.80 19.83
N ASN A 143 -27.12 -5.39 20.40
CA ASN A 143 -26.47 -6.58 19.86
C ASN A 143 -27.11 -7.90 20.33
N ASP A 144 -27.99 -7.87 21.33
CA ASP A 144 -28.65 -9.08 21.85
C ASP A 144 -29.48 -9.79 20.78
N ILE A 145 -30.01 -9.04 19.81
CA ILE A 145 -30.72 -9.58 18.63
C ILE A 145 -29.87 -10.65 17.91
N PHE A 146 -28.57 -10.41 17.74
CA PHE A 146 -27.67 -11.37 17.09
C PHE A 146 -27.45 -12.61 17.95
N ARG A 147 -27.32 -12.43 19.27
CA ARG A 147 -27.19 -13.53 20.21
C ARG A 147 -28.45 -14.41 20.21
N SER A 148 -29.64 -13.81 20.30
CA SER A 148 -30.91 -14.54 20.24
C SER A 148 -31.07 -15.30 18.93
N TYR A 149 -30.74 -14.66 17.80
CA TYR A 149 -30.75 -15.31 16.49
C TYR A 149 -29.83 -16.53 16.45
N LEU A 150 -28.56 -16.39 16.88
CA LEU A 150 -27.59 -17.48 16.89
C LEU A 150 -28.01 -18.61 17.84
N GLN A 151 -28.61 -18.26 18.98
CA GLN A 151 -29.17 -19.25 19.90
C GLN A 151 -30.28 -20.08 19.23
N THR A 152 -31.21 -19.44 18.52
CA THR A 152 -32.25 -20.13 17.75
C THR A 152 -31.68 -21.00 16.63
N VAL A 153 -30.58 -20.58 15.99
CA VAL A 153 -29.90 -21.41 14.97
C VAL A 153 -29.30 -22.66 15.62
N ILE A 154 -28.65 -22.54 16.78
CA ILE A 154 -28.11 -23.68 17.52
C ILE A 154 -29.20 -24.67 17.91
N GLU A 155 -30.31 -24.17 18.46
CA GLU A 155 -31.47 -24.97 18.84
C GLU A 155 -32.03 -25.79 17.66
N LYS A 156 -31.91 -25.28 16.43
CA LYS A 156 -32.40 -25.97 15.22
C LYS A 156 -31.37 -26.90 14.58
N THR A 157 -30.09 -26.58 14.67
CA THR A 157 -29.03 -27.29 13.94
C THR A 157 -28.48 -28.48 14.74
N GLU A 158 -28.65 -28.54 16.06
CA GLU A 158 -28.22 -29.62 16.99
C GLU A 158 -26.72 -30.03 16.94
N GLN A 159 -25.93 -29.51 16.00
CA GLN A 159 -24.52 -29.84 15.79
C GLN A 159 -23.54 -29.07 16.69
N PHE A 160 -24.00 -27.98 17.31
CA PHE A 160 -23.18 -27.11 18.15
C PHE A 160 -23.82 -26.96 19.51
N GLN A 161 -23.04 -26.91 20.58
CA GLN A 161 -23.56 -26.69 21.94
C GLN A 161 -23.47 -25.21 22.32
N GLU A 162 -22.43 -24.51 21.85
CA GLU A 162 -22.21 -23.10 22.13
C GLU A 162 -22.12 -22.24 20.85
N ILE A 163 -22.55 -20.98 20.96
CA ILE A 163 -22.38 -19.97 19.89
C ILE A 163 -20.91 -19.81 19.51
N LYS A 164 -20.02 -19.89 20.49
CA LYS A 164 -18.57 -19.78 20.27
C LYS A 164 -18.04 -20.90 19.37
N GLU A 165 -18.46 -22.15 19.60
CA GLU A 165 -18.04 -23.29 18.78
C GLU A 165 -18.46 -23.11 17.31
N MET A 166 -19.69 -22.65 17.08
CA MET A 166 -20.17 -22.34 15.73
C MET A 166 -19.32 -21.25 15.06
N ILE A 167 -19.04 -20.16 15.78
CA ILE A 167 -18.21 -19.07 15.27
C ILE A 167 -16.79 -19.57 14.94
N ASP A 168 -16.18 -20.35 15.82
CA ASP A 168 -14.83 -20.87 15.63
C ASP A 168 -14.77 -21.87 14.46
N ARG A 169 -15.83 -22.68 14.28
CA ARG A 169 -15.97 -23.54 13.09
C ARG A 169 -16.08 -22.72 11.81
N VAL A 170 -16.91 -21.68 11.77
CA VAL A 170 -17.06 -20.79 10.60
C VAL A 170 -15.75 -20.07 10.30
N ARG A 171 -15.04 -19.56 11.32
CA ARG A 171 -13.73 -18.94 11.15
C ARG A 171 -12.71 -19.92 10.55
N THR A 172 -12.68 -21.14 11.06
CA THR A 172 -11.83 -22.20 10.53
C THR A 172 -12.19 -22.50 9.07
N LEU A 173 -13.49 -22.62 8.75
CA LEU A 173 -13.95 -22.86 7.39
C LEU A 173 -13.55 -21.74 6.43
N VAL A 174 -13.75 -20.48 6.82
CA VAL A 174 -13.35 -19.31 6.02
C VAL A 174 -11.83 -19.29 5.81
N ALA A 175 -11.04 -19.56 6.85
CA ALA A 175 -9.60 -19.66 6.74
C ALA A 175 -9.16 -20.80 5.81
N THR A 176 -9.77 -21.99 5.93
CA THR A 176 -9.49 -23.12 5.04
C THR A 176 -9.92 -22.82 3.60
N GLN A 177 -11.05 -22.15 3.40
CA GLN A 177 -11.51 -21.77 2.06
C GLN A 177 -10.52 -20.83 1.40
N ALA A 178 -9.99 -19.85 2.12
CA ALA A 178 -8.96 -18.95 1.59
C ALA A 178 -7.70 -19.72 1.14
N VAL A 179 -7.24 -20.67 1.96
CA VAL A 179 -6.09 -21.52 1.61
C VAL A 179 -6.38 -22.40 0.40
N LEU A 180 -7.56 -23.01 0.33
CA LEU A 180 -7.95 -23.88 -0.79
C LEU A 180 -8.06 -23.11 -2.10
N VAL A 181 -8.64 -21.90 -2.07
CA VAL A 181 -8.72 -21.02 -3.25
C VAL A 181 -7.32 -20.63 -3.72
N GLN A 182 -6.42 -20.25 -2.81
CA GLN A 182 -5.03 -19.93 -3.17
C GLN A 182 -4.31 -21.13 -3.80
N ARG A 183 -4.51 -22.33 -3.25
CA ARG A 183 -3.93 -23.55 -3.81
C ARG A 183 -4.50 -23.88 -5.18
N GLU A 184 -5.81 -23.74 -5.38
CA GLU A 184 -6.45 -23.99 -6.68
C GLU A 184 -5.91 -23.05 -7.75
N LEU A 185 -5.81 -21.76 -7.44
CA LEU A 185 -5.20 -20.78 -8.34
C LEU A 185 -3.76 -21.17 -8.71
N GLY A 186 -2.93 -21.52 -7.73
CA GLY A 186 -1.56 -21.97 -8.00
C GLY A 186 -1.49 -23.26 -8.83
N SER A 187 -2.39 -24.22 -8.59
CA SER A 187 -2.48 -25.43 -9.41
C SER A 187 -2.97 -25.13 -10.83
N ARG A 188 -3.89 -24.18 -11.00
CA ARG A 188 -4.38 -23.74 -12.31
C ARG A 188 -3.29 -23.03 -13.10
N GLU A 189 -2.52 -22.16 -12.49
CA GLU A 189 -1.36 -21.51 -13.11
C GLU A 189 -0.34 -22.55 -13.60
N GLN A 190 -0.04 -23.58 -12.80
CA GLN A 190 0.85 -24.67 -13.22
C GLN A 190 0.31 -25.44 -14.42
N VAL A 191 -0.99 -25.74 -14.44
CA VAL A 191 -1.64 -26.41 -15.58
C VAL A 191 -1.60 -25.53 -16.83
N GLU A 192 -1.89 -24.23 -16.70
CA GLU A 192 -1.80 -23.26 -17.79
C GLU A 192 -0.37 -23.14 -18.33
N GLU A 193 0.65 -23.18 -17.47
CA GLU A 193 2.06 -23.17 -17.88
C GLU A 193 2.45 -24.44 -18.66
N GLU A 194 2.07 -25.62 -18.17
CA GLU A 194 2.33 -26.88 -18.89
C GLU A 194 1.56 -26.96 -20.22
N HIS A 195 0.32 -26.44 -20.27
CA HIS A 195 -0.41 -26.32 -21.53
C HIS A 195 0.28 -25.37 -22.51
N ALA A 196 0.80 -24.23 -22.04
CA ALA A 196 1.55 -23.30 -22.89
C ALA A 196 2.83 -23.96 -23.45
N ARG A 197 3.57 -24.72 -22.63
CA ARG A 197 4.75 -25.48 -23.05
C ARG A 197 4.40 -26.53 -24.10
N LEU A 198 3.33 -27.29 -23.88
CA LEU A 198 2.86 -28.29 -24.85
C LEU A 198 2.47 -27.64 -26.18
N GLN A 199 1.75 -26.53 -26.12
CA GLN A 199 1.32 -25.79 -27.32
C GLN A 199 2.52 -25.31 -28.13
N GLN A 200 3.53 -24.74 -27.48
CA GLN A 200 4.78 -24.34 -28.13
C GLN A 200 5.47 -25.53 -28.80
N TYR A 201 5.58 -26.68 -28.11
CA TYR A 201 6.17 -27.88 -28.68
C TYR A 201 5.41 -28.39 -29.92
N LEU A 202 4.07 -28.37 -29.88
CA LEU A 202 3.23 -28.76 -31.00
C LEU A 202 3.41 -27.82 -32.20
N GLU A 203 3.46 -26.51 -31.96
CA GLU A 203 3.72 -25.50 -33.00
C GLU A 203 5.10 -25.70 -33.63
N GLU A 204 6.15 -25.89 -32.83
CA GLU A 204 7.50 -26.19 -33.31
C GLU A 204 7.55 -27.48 -34.13
N SER A 205 6.90 -28.54 -33.67
CA SER A 205 6.84 -29.83 -34.37
C SER A 205 6.10 -29.69 -35.70
N ASN A 206 4.96 -29.01 -35.71
CA ASN A 206 4.19 -28.76 -36.92
C ASN A 206 4.98 -27.90 -37.93
N ASN A 207 5.71 -26.89 -37.44
CA ASN A 207 6.62 -26.11 -38.28
C ASN A 207 7.72 -26.97 -38.91
N LYS A 208 8.31 -27.91 -38.16
CA LYS A 208 9.30 -28.87 -38.70
C LYS A 208 8.68 -29.78 -39.76
N VAL A 209 7.47 -30.28 -39.54
CA VAL A 209 6.73 -31.11 -40.51
C VAL A 209 6.47 -30.31 -41.80
N LEU A 210 6.04 -29.06 -41.69
CA LEU A 210 5.84 -28.17 -42.84
C LEU A 210 7.15 -27.92 -43.59
N GLN A 211 8.27 -27.70 -42.89
CA GLN A 211 9.58 -27.55 -43.52
C GLN A 211 10.00 -28.81 -44.28
N CYS A 212 9.83 -30.00 -43.67
CA CYS A 212 10.11 -31.28 -44.32
C CYS A 212 9.23 -31.50 -45.55
N ASN A 213 7.94 -31.19 -45.47
CA ASN A 213 7.01 -31.31 -46.60
C ASN A 213 7.38 -30.37 -47.76
N ASN A 214 7.74 -29.12 -47.45
CA ASN A 214 8.23 -28.18 -48.46
C ASN A 214 9.50 -28.70 -49.13
N ARG A 215 10.44 -29.26 -48.35
CA ARG A 215 11.66 -29.85 -48.91
C ARG A 215 11.37 -31.08 -49.76
N LEU A 216 10.40 -31.92 -49.35
CA LEU A 216 9.97 -33.07 -50.12
C LEU A 216 9.38 -32.63 -51.47
N ALA A 217 8.50 -31.63 -51.49
CA ALA A 217 7.92 -31.09 -52.71
C ALA A 217 8.99 -30.50 -53.66
N GLU A 218 9.99 -29.81 -53.10
CA GLU A 218 11.12 -29.29 -53.88
C GLU A 218 11.93 -30.42 -54.53
N LEU A 219 12.26 -31.47 -53.76
CA LEU A 219 12.99 -32.64 -54.27
C LEU A 219 12.19 -33.43 -55.31
N GLN A 220 10.87 -33.58 -55.11
CA GLN A 220 9.98 -34.20 -56.10
C GLN A 220 9.98 -33.40 -57.41
N THR A 221 9.89 -32.08 -57.33
CA THR A 221 9.96 -31.20 -58.51
C THR A 221 11.29 -31.36 -59.24
N GLN A 222 12.41 -31.44 -58.52
CA GLN A 222 13.74 -31.67 -59.12
C GLN A 222 13.84 -33.04 -59.79
N LEU A 223 13.27 -34.09 -59.17
CA LEU A 223 13.23 -35.43 -59.73
C LEU A 223 12.41 -35.46 -61.03
N GLU A 224 11.22 -34.86 -61.02
CA GLU A 224 10.36 -34.77 -62.22
C GLU A 224 11.06 -34.01 -63.34
N GLN A 225 11.74 -32.90 -63.05
CA GLN A 225 12.54 -32.16 -64.03
C GLN A 225 13.66 -33.02 -64.63
N ALA A 226 14.39 -33.76 -63.79
CA ALA A 226 15.45 -34.66 -64.25
C ALA A 226 14.88 -35.81 -65.12
N GLN A 227 13.76 -36.41 -64.71
CA GLN A 227 13.07 -37.44 -65.48
C GLN A 227 12.62 -36.93 -66.85
N VAL A 228 12.06 -35.72 -66.91
CA VAL A 228 11.68 -35.09 -68.19
C VAL A 228 12.90 -34.91 -69.09
N GLN A 229 14.05 -34.46 -68.56
CA GLN A 229 15.29 -34.32 -69.33
C GLN A 229 15.82 -35.66 -69.84
N VAL A 230 15.84 -36.69 -68.98
CA VAL A 230 16.24 -38.05 -69.36
C VAL A 230 15.36 -38.54 -70.50
N HIS A 231 14.04 -38.42 -70.36
CA HIS A 231 13.10 -38.91 -71.37
C HIS A 231 13.24 -38.17 -72.72
N GLN A 232 13.53 -36.87 -72.70
CA GLN A 232 13.87 -36.12 -73.91
C GLN A 232 15.16 -36.61 -74.57
N SER A 233 16.19 -36.95 -73.78
CA SER A 233 17.46 -37.49 -74.30
C SER A 233 17.30 -38.89 -74.87
N GLU A 234 16.52 -39.75 -74.21
CA GLU A 234 16.17 -41.10 -74.69
C GLU A 234 15.41 -41.02 -76.01
N SER A 235 14.43 -40.12 -76.11
CA SER A 235 13.67 -39.90 -77.34
C SER A 235 14.59 -39.52 -78.51
N LYS A 236 15.49 -38.55 -78.30
CA LYS A 236 16.50 -38.17 -79.30
C LYS A 236 17.41 -39.34 -79.66
N TRP A 237 17.84 -40.14 -78.69
CA TRP A 237 18.65 -41.32 -78.92
C TRP A 237 17.93 -42.37 -79.78
N THR A 238 16.64 -42.63 -79.50
CA THR A 238 15.83 -43.54 -80.34
C THR A 238 15.65 -43.02 -81.76
N GLU A 239 15.49 -41.72 -81.97
CA GLU A 239 15.42 -41.11 -83.30
C GLU A 239 16.74 -41.28 -84.06
N ILE A 240 17.88 -41.07 -83.39
CA ILE A 240 19.21 -41.31 -83.98
C ILE A 240 19.36 -42.79 -84.34
N GLN A 241 18.99 -43.70 -83.44
CA GLN A 241 19.13 -45.14 -83.66
C GLN A 241 18.25 -45.64 -84.80
N THR A 242 16.99 -45.19 -84.87
CA THR A 242 16.08 -45.53 -85.97
C THR A 242 16.56 -44.98 -87.30
N THR A 243 17.08 -43.74 -87.31
CA THR A 243 17.69 -43.13 -88.49
C THR A 243 18.92 -43.92 -88.94
N ALA A 244 19.82 -44.29 -88.01
CA ALA A 244 20.99 -45.11 -88.29
C ALA A 244 20.59 -46.48 -88.83
N ALA A 245 19.60 -47.16 -88.24
CA ALA A 245 19.09 -48.44 -88.72
C ALA A 245 18.53 -48.33 -90.14
N LYS A 246 17.77 -47.27 -90.45
CA LYS A 246 17.28 -46.98 -91.79
C LYS A 246 18.44 -46.77 -92.78
N LYS A 247 19.46 -46.00 -92.40
CA LYS A 247 20.65 -45.77 -93.24
C LYS A 247 21.46 -47.04 -93.47
N THR A 248 21.63 -47.88 -92.46
CA THR A 248 22.27 -49.19 -92.59
C THR A 248 21.48 -50.12 -93.51
N LEU A 249 20.15 -50.11 -93.42
CA LEU A 249 19.28 -50.88 -94.32
C LEU A 249 19.38 -50.37 -95.77
N GLU A 250 19.29 -49.06 -95.99
CA GLU A 250 19.48 -48.43 -97.30
C GLU A 250 20.85 -48.80 -97.89
N LEU A 251 21.92 -48.71 -97.09
CA LEU A 251 23.26 -49.13 -97.50
C LEU A 251 23.29 -50.62 -97.87
N GLY A 252 22.72 -51.50 -97.05
CA GLY A 252 22.64 -52.94 -97.34
C GLY A 252 21.87 -53.24 -98.63
N GLN A 253 20.76 -52.53 -98.88
CA GLN A 253 20.00 -52.63 -100.13
C GLN A 253 20.81 -52.19 -101.34
N ILE A 254 21.54 -51.07 -101.24
CA ILE A 254 22.47 -50.62 -102.28
C ILE A 254 23.54 -51.68 -102.52
N LYS A 255 24.19 -52.18 -101.45
CA LYS A 255 25.22 -53.22 -101.57
C LYS A 255 24.71 -54.47 -102.30
N MET A 256 23.51 -54.92 -101.96
CA MET A 256 22.88 -56.07 -102.62
C MET A 256 22.50 -55.78 -104.08
N ALA A 257 21.97 -54.59 -104.39
CA ALA A 257 21.68 -54.22 -105.77
C ALA A 257 22.95 -54.19 -106.63
N VAL A 258 24.03 -53.60 -106.12
CA VAL A 258 25.35 -53.55 -106.79
C VAL A 258 25.90 -54.96 -107.00
N LEU A 259 25.89 -55.80 -105.96
CA LEU A 259 26.35 -57.18 -106.06
C LEU A 259 25.51 -57.98 -107.09
N ASN A 260 24.19 -57.82 -107.08
CA ASN A 260 23.30 -58.48 -108.04
C ASN A 260 23.61 -58.04 -109.49
N LEU A 261 23.80 -56.73 -109.71
CA LEU A 261 24.21 -56.18 -111.01
C LEU A 261 25.57 -56.71 -111.46
N PHE A 262 26.57 -56.73 -110.57
CA PHE A 262 27.90 -57.30 -110.82
C PHE A 262 27.84 -58.77 -111.21
N GLN A 263 27.07 -59.57 -110.46
CA GLN A 263 26.86 -60.99 -110.78
C GLN A 263 26.12 -61.20 -112.11
N MET A 264 25.14 -60.35 -112.44
CA MET A 264 24.46 -60.40 -113.74
C MET A 264 25.42 -60.08 -114.90
N ALA A 265 26.19 -59.00 -114.80
CA ALA A 265 27.13 -58.56 -115.83
C ALA A 265 28.25 -59.58 -116.07
N THR A 266 28.84 -60.11 -115.00
CA THR A 266 29.89 -61.14 -115.07
C THR A 266 29.36 -62.46 -115.65
N LYS A 267 28.13 -62.88 -115.30
CA LYS A 267 27.47 -64.07 -115.88
C LYS A 267 27.19 -63.91 -117.39
N GLN A 268 26.69 -62.74 -117.82
CA GLN A 268 26.39 -62.49 -119.24
C GLN A 268 27.67 -62.45 -120.10
N MET A 269 28.75 -61.88 -119.57
CA MET A 269 30.02 -61.75 -120.29
C MET A 269 30.97 -62.96 -120.13
N LYS A 270 30.60 -63.98 -119.35
CA LYS A 270 31.42 -65.19 -119.07
C LYS A 270 32.82 -64.87 -118.52
N LEU A 271 32.98 -63.79 -117.75
CA LEU A 271 34.24 -63.45 -117.08
C LEU A 271 34.24 -63.98 -115.65
N GLN A 272 35.33 -64.67 -115.25
CA GLN A 272 35.60 -64.97 -113.84
C GLN A 272 36.47 -63.85 -113.26
N VAL A 273 35.88 -62.99 -112.45
CA VAL A 273 36.57 -61.90 -111.75
C VAL A 273 36.42 -62.16 -110.24
N ASP A 274 37.54 -62.31 -109.56
CA ASP A 274 37.60 -62.65 -108.15
C ASP A 274 37.70 -61.38 -107.29
N ILE A 275 36.55 -60.74 -107.05
CA ILE A 275 36.44 -59.55 -106.20
C ILE A 275 35.79 -59.95 -104.87
N PRO A 276 36.34 -59.50 -103.71
CA PRO A 276 35.76 -59.77 -102.41
C PRO A 276 34.31 -59.32 -102.29
N LEU A 277 33.49 -60.14 -101.62
CA LEU A 277 32.06 -59.92 -101.48
C LEU A 277 31.71 -58.61 -100.74
N GLU A 278 32.59 -58.15 -99.85
CA GLU A 278 32.40 -56.95 -99.02
C GLU A 278 32.81 -55.63 -99.71
N ASP A 279 33.57 -55.69 -100.80
CA ASP A 279 34.09 -54.50 -101.50
C ASP A 279 33.15 -54.02 -102.59
N THR A 280 32.13 -53.27 -102.15
CA THR A 280 31.12 -52.73 -103.05
C THR A 280 31.62 -51.67 -104.02
N GLU A 281 32.68 -50.94 -103.70
CA GLU A 281 33.23 -49.91 -104.60
C GLU A 281 33.90 -50.59 -105.80
N ALA A 282 34.74 -51.60 -105.54
CA ALA A 282 35.38 -52.38 -106.60
C ALA A 282 34.36 -53.14 -107.48
N GLN A 283 33.26 -53.65 -106.90
CA GLN A 283 32.16 -54.28 -107.63
C GLN A 283 31.42 -53.28 -108.54
N LEU A 284 31.19 -52.06 -108.06
CA LEU A 284 30.53 -51.01 -108.84
C LEU A 284 31.42 -50.52 -109.99
N ASP A 285 32.73 -50.35 -109.74
CA ASP A 285 33.70 -49.94 -110.76
C ASP A 285 33.82 -50.99 -111.86
N THR A 286 33.85 -52.28 -111.51
CA THR A 286 33.83 -53.35 -112.51
C THR A 286 32.51 -53.41 -113.29
N VAL A 287 31.36 -53.22 -112.65
CA VAL A 287 30.06 -53.04 -113.33
C VAL A 287 30.11 -51.88 -114.32
N ARG A 288 30.63 -50.72 -113.91
CA ARG A 288 30.75 -49.52 -114.75
C ARG A 288 31.60 -49.79 -115.99
N VAL A 289 32.73 -50.47 -115.82
CA VAL A 289 33.65 -50.83 -116.92
C VAL A 289 33.06 -51.90 -117.83
N LEU A 290 32.48 -52.97 -117.28
CA LEU A 290 31.91 -54.09 -118.06
C LEU A 290 30.68 -53.68 -118.86
N LEU A 291 29.75 -52.93 -118.25
CA LEU A 291 28.53 -52.47 -118.92
C LEU A 291 28.72 -51.18 -119.73
N CYS A 292 29.93 -50.63 -119.78
CA CYS A 292 30.25 -49.37 -120.48
C CYS A 292 29.25 -48.24 -120.13
N MET A 293 28.90 -48.14 -118.86
CA MET A 293 28.02 -47.08 -118.35
C MET A 293 28.85 -45.81 -118.24
N THR A 294 29.01 -45.10 -119.36
CA THR A 294 29.56 -43.73 -119.37
C THR A 294 28.56 -42.79 -118.68
N ASP A 295 29.08 -41.75 -118.02
CA ASP A 295 28.21 -40.74 -117.41
C ASP A 295 27.30 -40.19 -118.52
N LEU A 296 26.00 -40.02 -118.23
CA LEU A 296 25.03 -39.54 -119.24
C LEU A 296 25.52 -38.22 -119.89
N SER A 297 26.26 -37.42 -119.13
CA SER A 297 26.98 -36.21 -119.54
C SER A 297 28.02 -36.46 -120.63
N ASP A 298 28.76 -37.57 -120.59
CA ASP A 298 29.78 -37.94 -121.58
C ASP A 298 29.15 -38.49 -122.86
N ILE A 299 28.06 -39.26 -122.76
CA ILE A 299 27.28 -39.72 -123.92
C ILE A 299 26.69 -38.51 -124.69
N LEU A 300 26.19 -37.51 -123.95
CA LEU A 300 25.69 -36.27 -124.54
C LEU A 300 26.82 -35.39 -125.14
N ALA A 301 28.04 -35.49 -124.62
CA ALA A 301 29.20 -34.78 -125.15
C ALA A 301 29.73 -35.40 -126.45
N ASP A 302 29.68 -36.74 -126.59
CA ASP A 302 30.09 -37.44 -127.81
C ASP A 302 29.09 -37.26 -128.96
N LEU A 303 27.78 -37.20 -128.67
CA LEU A 303 26.75 -36.84 -129.66
C LEU A 303 26.92 -35.43 -130.23
N ARG A 304 27.62 -34.52 -129.54
CA ARG A 304 27.90 -33.15 -130.01
C ARG A 304 29.10 -33.04 -130.95
N LYS A 305 29.94 -34.08 -131.11
CA LYS A 305 31.22 -34.01 -131.84
C LYS A 305 31.23 -34.59 -133.27
N GLY A 306 30.11 -35.13 -133.77
CA GLY A 306 29.95 -35.51 -135.19
C GLY A 306 29.07 -34.51 -135.96
N GLY A 307 29.67 -33.55 -136.69
CA GLY A 307 28.94 -32.64 -137.61
C GLY A 307 28.85 -33.17 -139.06
N PRO A 308 28.53 -32.34 -140.09
CA PRO A 308 27.38 -31.43 -140.28
C PRO A 308 26.67 -31.56 -141.67
N LEU A 309 25.58 -30.76 -141.86
CA LEU A 309 24.84 -30.31 -143.08
C LEU A 309 23.78 -31.26 -143.74
N PRO A 310 22.74 -30.78 -144.49
CA PRO A 310 22.42 -29.39 -144.94
C PRO A 310 20.94 -28.91 -144.81
N THR A 311 20.74 -27.58 -144.85
CA THR A 311 19.50 -26.86 -145.24
C THR A 311 19.23 -26.96 -146.77
N PRO A 312 18.13 -26.44 -147.39
CA PRO A 312 16.91 -25.74 -146.90
C PRO A 312 15.58 -26.30 -147.56
N GLN A 313 14.35 -25.93 -147.19
CA GLN A 313 13.54 -24.79 -147.70
C GLN A 313 12.11 -24.85 -147.05
N THR A 314 11.63 -23.79 -146.36
CA THR A 314 10.49 -22.86 -146.71
C THR A 314 9.17 -23.52 -147.20
N LEU A 315 7.91 -23.19 -146.84
CA LEU A 315 7.10 -22.09 -146.21
C LEU A 315 5.62 -22.64 -146.15
N PRO A 316 4.52 -21.94 -145.72
CA PRO A 316 4.24 -20.94 -144.66
C PRO A 316 2.93 -21.30 -143.85
N PRO A 317 2.02 -20.38 -143.39
CA PRO A 317 1.56 -20.35 -141.98
C PRO A 317 0.02 -20.54 -141.76
N ALA A 318 -0.42 -20.67 -140.51
CA ALA A 318 -1.78 -20.31 -140.05
C ALA A 318 -1.76 -20.20 -138.50
N THR A 319 -1.63 -19.01 -137.90
CA THR A 319 -2.74 -18.20 -137.35
C THR A 319 -3.84 -19.00 -136.64
N THR A 320 -3.81 -19.06 -135.30
CA THR A 320 -4.73 -18.32 -134.40
C THR A 320 -4.18 -18.32 -132.99
#